data_AF-A0A5B7C3C1-F1
#
_entry.id   AF-A0A5B7C3C1-F1
#
_cell.length_a   1.000
_cell.length_b   1.000
_cell.length_c   1.000
_cell.angle_alpha   90.00
_cell.angle_beta   90.00
_cell.angle_gamma   90.00
#
_symmetry.space_group_name_H-M   'P 1'
#
loop_
_entity.id
_entity.type
_entity.pdbx_description
1 polymer ?
#
loop_
_entity_poly.entity_id
_entity_poly.type
_entity_poly.pdbx_seq_one_letter_code
_entity_poly.pdbx_strand_id
1 'polypeptide(L)'
;VKRIVFYFAQALRQRIDRETGQSFTKGMYNNVASLALSSNLAFLICHQELPFTQVTQFAGIQAVLENVALESRVHLIDFNIRSGVQWTVLMQALADHQQRAYPIEHLKITAVGTTERE
;
A
#
# COMPACT_ATOMS: atom_id res chain seq x y z
N VAL A 1 -9.70 -10.61 23.17
CA VAL A 1 -9.26 -9.67 24.24
C VAL A 1 -7.80 -9.87 24.64
N LYS A 2 -7.34 -11.07 25.05
CA LYS A 2 -5.96 -11.31 25.53
C LYS A 2 -4.84 -10.78 24.61
N ARG A 3 -4.93 -11.02 23.29
CA ARG A 3 -3.95 -10.54 22.29
C ARG A 3 -3.89 -9.02 22.20
N ILE A 4 -5.04 -8.35 22.22
CA ILE A 4 -5.13 -6.88 22.19
C ILE A 4 -4.46 -6.31 23.44
N VAL A 5 -4.83 -6.81 24.62
CA VAL A 5 -4.22 -6.37 25.90
C VAL A 5 -2.70 -6.56 25.89
N PHE A 6 -2.22 -7.68 25.38
CA PHE A 6 -0.79 -7.98 25.27
C PHE A 6 -0.05 -6.94 24.40
N TYR A 7 -0.50 -6.70 23.17
CA TYR A 7 0.17 -5.75 22.27
C TYR A 7 0.07 -4.29 22.77
N PHE A 8 -1.06 -3.89 23.35
CA PHE A 8 -1.22 -2.56 23.95
C PHE A 8 -0.30 -2.37 25.16
N ALA A 9 -0.22 -3.34 26.07
CA ALA A 9 0.68 -3.28 27.21
C ALA A 9 2.15 -3.22 26.77
N GLN A 10 2.53 -3.97 25.72
CA GLN A 10 3.87 -3.92 25.14
C GLN A 10 4.19 -2.54 24.55
N ALA A 11 3.27 -1.95 23.76
CA ALA A 11 3.45 -0.63 23.17
C ALA A 11 3.53 0.48 24.24
N LEU A 12 2.73 0.39 25.30
CA LEU A 12 2.77 1.34 26.42
C LEU A 12 4.10 1.27 27.18
N ARG A 13 4.62 0.06 27.44
CA ARG A 13 5.94 -0.11 28.06
C ARG A 13 7.03 0.54 27.20
N GLN A 14 7.06 0.24 25.90
CA GLN A 14 8.03 0.84 24.98
C GLN A 14 7.97 2.38 24.98
N ARG A 15 6.77 2.95 25.06
CA ARG A 15 6.60 4.41 25.16
C ARG A 15 7.20 4.94 26.46
N ILE A 16 6.93 4.33 27.61
CA ILE A 16 7.48 4.76 28.91
C ILE A 16 9.01 4.66 28.91
N ASP A 17 9.56 3.55 28.43
CA ASP A 17 11.00 3.33 28.37
C ASP A 17 11.70 4.42 27.53
N ARG A 18 11.08 4.81 26.39
CA ARG A 18 11.56 5.91 25.54
C ARG A 18 11.55 7.26 26.27
N GLU A 19 10.45 7.61 26.94
CA GLU A 19 10.32 8.91 27.64
C GLU A 19 11.21 9.00 28.88
N THR A 20 11.51 7.88 29.53
CA THR A 20 12.35 7.81 30.73
C THR A 20 13.84 7.64 30.44
N GLY A 21 14.23 7.65 29.16
CA GLY A 21 15.63 7.49 28.75
C GLY A 21 16.19 6.08 28.93
N GLN A 22 15.36 5.11 29.30
CA GLN A 22 15.71 3.69 29.42
C GLN A 22 15.66 3.01 28.04
N SER A 23 16.46 3.50 27.10
CA SER A 23 16.35 3.09 25.70
C SER A 23 16.98 1.70 25.46
N PHE A 24 16.20 0.64 25.70
CA PHE A 24 16.56 -0.75 25.38
C PHE A 24 15.99 -1.22 24.04
N THR A 25 15.89 -0.40 22.99
CA THR A 25 15.40 -0.91 21.69
C THR A 25 16.04 -0.24 20.48
N LYS A 26 17.24 -0.68 20.11
CA LYS A 26 17.83 -0.41 18.79
C LYS A 26 17.23 -1.28 17.67
N GLY A 27 16.25 -2.15 17.95
CA GLY A 27 15.89 -3.26 17.04
C GLY A 27 14.43 -3.36 16.54
N MET A 28 13.44 -2.65 17.12
CA MET A 28 12.02 -2.96 16.81
C MET A 28 11.33 -1.97 15.87
N TYR A 29 11.81 -0.73 15.76
CA TYR A 29 11.21 0.30 14.90
C TYR A 29 11.36 -0.01 13.41
N ASN A 30 12.34 -0.81 13.03
CA ASN A 30 12.58 -1.21 11.63
C ASN A 30 11.51 -2.18 11.11
N ASN A 31 10.82 -2.91 11.99
CA ASN A 31 9.89 -3.95 11.58
C ASN A 31 8.54 -3.39 11.09
N VAL A 32 8.08 -2.27 11.66
CA VAL A 32 6.79 -1.66 11.27
C VAL A 32 6.90 -0.94 9.91
N ALA A 33 8.07 -0.35 9.62
CA ALA A 33 8.35 0.23 8.32
C ALA A 33 8.51 -0.86 7.23
N SER A 34 9.20 -1.98 7.55
CA SER A 34 9.30 -3.12 6.64
C SER A 34 7.95 -3.77 6.36
N LEU A 35 7.05 -3.87 7.35
CA LEU A 35 5.68 -4.37 7.18
C LEU A 35 4.84 -3.55 6.19
N ALA A 36 5.14 -2.25 6.05
CA ALA A 36 4.38 -1.35 5.20
C ALA A 36 4.83 -1.38 3.73
N LEU A 37 6.06 -1.87 3.44
CA LEU A 37 6.75 -1.59 2.18
C LEU A 37 7.41 -2.80 1.51
N SER A 38 7.67 -3.90 2.23
CA SER A 38 8.06 -5.17 1.58
C SER A 38 6.85 -5.95 1.10
N SER A 39 7.12 -6.90 0.22
CA SER A 39 6.31 -8.09 -0.08
C SER A 39 6.11 -8.97 1.17
N ASN A 40 5.73 -8.36 2.29
CA ASN A 40 5.61 -9.00 3.58
C ASN A 40 4.45 -9.99 3.52
N LEU A 41 4.72 -11.24 3.87
CA LEU A 41 3.72 -12.30 3.89
C LEU A 41 2.49 -11.91 4.72
N ALA A 42 2.66 -11.12 5.79
CA ALA A 42 1.55 -10.60 6.58
C ALA A 42 0.65 -9.63 5.79
N PHE A 43 1.23 -8.79 4.92
CA PHE A 43 0.44 -7.92 4.04
C PHE A 43 -0.35 -8.74 3.02
N LEU A 44 0.28 -9.74 2.40
CA LEU A 44 -0.39 -10.64 1.45
C LEU A 44 -1.53 -11.42 2.12
N ILE A 45 -1.29 -11.99 3.31
CA ILE A 45 -2.32 -12.68 4.09
C ILE A 45 -3.45 -11.71 4.45
N CYS A 46 -3.14 -10.51 4.95
CA CYS A 46 -4.17 -9.51 5.24
C CYS A 46 -4.96 -9.12 3.99
N HIS A 47 -4.31 -9.01 2.83
CA HIS A 47 -4.98 -8.70 1.56
C HIS A 47 -5.89 -9.85 1.09
N GLN A 48 -5.53 -11.10 1.35
CA GLN A 48 -6.33 -12.28 0.98
C GLN A 48 -7.48 -12.52 1.96
N GLU A 49 -7.23 -12.36 3.26
CA GLU A 49 -8.18 -12.72 4.33
C GLU A 49 -9.12 -11.57 4.72
N LEU A 50 -8.74 -10.32 4.45
CA LEU A 50 -9.52 -9.14 4.85
C LEU A 50 -9.88 -8.25 3.64
N PRO A 51 -11.11 -7.71 3.57
CA PRO A 51 -11.56 -6.94 2.42
C PRO A 51 -11.06 -5.49 2.42
N PHE A 52 -10.41 -5.01 3.48
CA PHE A 52 -10.09 -3.59 3.65
C PHE A 52 -9.25 -3.02 2.50
N THR A 53 -8.17 -3.70 2.15
CA THR A 53 -7.27 -3.24 1.07
C THR A 53 -7.92 -3.36 -0.29
N GLN A 54 -8.70 -4.42 -0.54
CA GLN A 54 -9.35 -4.65 -1.83
C GLN A 54 -10.43 -3.59 -2.10
N VAL A 55 -11.30 -3.32 -1.11
CA VAL A 55 -12.35 -2.30 -1.22
C VAL A 55 -11.77 -0.92 -1.45
N THR A 56 -10.72 -0.57 -0.69
CA THR A 56 -10.05 0.74 -0.84
C THR A 56 -9.38 0.86 -2.21
N GLN A 57 -8.72 -0.20 -2.69
CA GLN A 57 -8.08 -0.22 -4.01
C GLN A 57 -9.12 -0.09 -5.13
N PHE A 58 -10.22 -0.86 -5.07
CA PHE A 58 -11.26 -0.80 -6.08
C PHE A 58 -11.88 0.59 -6.18
N ALA A 59 -12.25 1.19 -5.05
CA ALA A 59 -12.80 2.55 -5.01
C ALA A 59 -11.80 3.58 -5.58
N GLY A 60 -10.52 3.48 -5.23
CA GLY A 60 -9.48 4.37 -5.74
C GLY A 60 -9.24 4.23 -7.24
N ILE A 61 -9.18 2.99 -7.74
CA ILE A 61 -9.00 2.70 -9.17
C ILE A 61 -10.20 3.21 -9.97
N GLN A 62 -11.42 2.97 -9.48
CA GLN A 62 -12.63 3.43 -10.14
C GLN A 62 -12.66 4.96 -10.26
N ALA A 63 -12.31 5.68 -9.18
CA ALA A 63 -12.20 7.13 -9.21
C ALA A 63 -11.16 7.61 -10.24
N VAL A 64 -10.01 6.93 -10.36
CA VAL A 64 -9.01 7.25 -11.39
C VAL A 64 -9.56 7.02 -12.79
N LEU A 65 -10.18 5.86 -13.05
CA LEU A 65 -10.74 5.49 -14.36
C LEU A 65 -11.79 6.48 -14.86
N GLU A 66 -12.62 6.99 -13.95
CA GLU A 66 -13.64 8.01 -14.25
C GLU A 66 -13.00 9.36 -14.61
N ASN A 67 -11.94 9.76 -13.90
CA ASN A 67 -11.27 11.04 -14.16
C ASN A 67 -10.39 11.04 -15.41
N VAL A 68 -9.90 9.87 -15.84
CA VAL A 68 -9.08 9.74 -17.05
C VAL A 68 -9.86 9.16 -18.24
N ALA A 69 -11.20 9.16 -18.17
CA ALA A 69 -12.04 8.47 -19.14
C ALA A 69 -11.88 8.98 -20.59
N LEU A 70 -11.52 10.24 -20.76
CA LEU A 70 -11.36 10.93 -22.04
C LEU A 70 -9.88 11.18 -22.40
N GLU A 71 -8.95 10.63 -21.63
CA GLU A 71 -7.51 10.86 -21.81
C GLU A 71 -6.85 9.67 -22.51
N SER A 72 -6.05 9.93 -23.55
CA SER A 72 -5.26 8.89 -24.22
C SER A 72 -3.88 8.68 -23.58
N ARG A 73 -3.44 9.62 -22.73
CA ARG A 73 -2.13 9.59 -22.05
C ARG A 73 -2.30 9.82 -20.56
N VAL A 74 -2.01 8.80 -19.75
CA VAL A 74 -2.18 8.84 -18.29
C VAL A 74 -0.82 8.71 -17.61
N HIS A 75 -0.55 9.59 -16.64
CA HIS A 75 0.60 9.46 -15.74
C HIS A 75 0.11 9.28 -14.30
N LEU A 76 0.24 8.05 -13.80
CA LEU A 76 -0.07 7.71 -12.42
C LEU A 76 1.17 7.90 -11.54
N ILE A 77 0.99 8.52 -10.37
CA ILE A 77 2.02 8.67 -9.35
C ILE A 77 1.56 7.94 -8.10
N ASP A 78 2.23 6.85 -7.74
CA ASP A 78 1.95 6.08 -6.53
C ASP A 78 2.99 6.43 -5.46
N PHE A 79 2.55 7.01 -4.35
CA PHE A 79 3.42 7.38 -3.24
C PHE A 79 3.77 6.22 -2.30
N ASN A 80 3.12 5.06 -2.46
CA ASN A 80 3.36 3.87 -1.66
C ASN A 80 3.06 2.60 -2.47
N ILE A 81 3.96 2.28 -3.40
CA ILE A 81 3.75 1.20 -4.38
C ILE A 81 3.55 -0.17 -3.76
N ARG A 82 4.17 -0.45 -2.61
CA ARG A 82 4.21 -1.80 -2.01
C ARG A 82 4.62 -2.84 -3.06
N SER A 83 3.81 -3.86 -3.33
CA SER A 83 4.04 -4.84 -4.40
C SER A 83 3.63 -4.37 -5.80
N GLY A 84 2.89 -3.25 -5.92
CA GLY A 84 2.36 -2.73 -7.18
C GLY A 84 1.15 -3.47 -7.75
N VAL A 85 0.72 -4.57 -7.11
CA VAL A 85 -0.38 -5.42 -7.59
C VAL A 85 -1.70 -4.66 -7.76
N GLN A 86 -1.92 -3.58 -7.00
CA GLN A 86 -3.12 -2.76 -7.13
C GLN A 86 -3.32 -2.18 -8.54
N TRP A 87 -2.25 -1.93 -9.30
CA TRP A 87 -2.37 -1.29 -10.60
C TRP A 87 -2.63 -2.26 -11.74
N THR A 88 -2.54 -3.58 -11.53
CA THR A 88 -2.86 -4.56 -12.58
C THR A 88 -4.33 -4.47 -12.97
N VAL A 89 -5.22 -4.25 -12.00
CA VAL A 89 -6.66 -4.05 -12.24
C VAL A 89 -6.91 -2.77 -13.03
N LEU A 90 -6.18 -1.68 -12.74
CA LEU A 90 -6.25 -0.44 -13.53
C LEU A 90 -5.79 -0.69 -14.96
N MET A 91 -4.64 -1.35 -15.15
CA MET A 91 -4.11 -1.66 -16.48
C MET A 91 -5.08 -2.51 -17.29
N GLN A 92 -5.67 -3.54 -16.67
CA GLN A 92 -6.68 -4.39 -17.29
C GLN A 92 -7.91 -3.58 -17.72
N ALA A 93 -8.45 -2.75 -16.82
CA ALA A 93 -9.59 -1.90 -17.13
C ALA A 93 -9.29 -0.90 -18.27
N LEU A 94 -8.09 -0.30 -18.29
CA LEU A 94 -7.67 0.59 -19.38
C LEU A 94 -7.50 -0.16 -20.71
N ALA A 95 -7.02 -1.41 -20.68
CA ALA A 95 -6.80 -2.23 -21.87
C ALA A 95 -8.11 -2.78 -22.46
N ASP A 96 -9.07 -3.20 -21.63
CA ASP A 96 -10.36 -3.75 -22.07
C ASP A 96 -11.23 -2.71 -22.80
N HIS A 97 -10.93 -1.43 -22.63
CA HIS A 97 -11.65 -0.32 -23.25
C HIS A 97 -11.22 0.00 -24.70
N GLN A 98 -11.00 -1.03 -25.54
CA GLN A 98 -10.65 -0.85 -26.97
C GLN A 98 -11.73 -0.12 -27.81
N GLN A 99 -12.98 -0.05 -27.34
CA GLN A 99 -14.08 0.65 -28.01
C GLN A 99 -14.28 2.10 -27.51
N ARG A 100 -13.40 2.64 -26.66
CA ARG A 100 -13.48 4.05 -26.27
C ARG A 100 -13.20 4.96 -27.47
N ALA A 101 -13.87 6.11 -27.49
CA ALA A 101 -13.51 7.23 -28.37
C ALA A 101 -12.06 7.70 -28.14
N TYR A 102 -11.53 7.46 -26.93
CA TYR A 102 -10.18 7.79 -26.50
C TYR A 102 -9.50 6.54 -25.93
N PRO A 103 -8.90 5.68 -26.79
CA PRO A 103 -8.13 4.54 -26.33
C PRO A 103 -6.85 5.01 -25.63
N ILE A 104 -6.37 4.24 -24.65
CA ILE A 104 -5.08 4.51 -24.02
C ILE A 104 -3.95 4.25 -25.02
N GLU A 105 -3.17 5.29 -25.28
CA GLU A 105 -1.95 5.26 -26.08
C GLU A 105 -0.70 5.17 -25.20
N HIS A 106 -0.74 5.77 -24.01
CA HIS A 106 0.41 5.84 -23.12
C HIS A 106 0.02 5.81 -21.64
N LEU A 107 0.51 4.82 -20.90
CA LEU A 107 0.44 4.78 -19.44
C LEU A 107 1.86 4.92 -18.86
N LYS A 108 2.08 5.94 -18.04
CA LYS A 108 3.29 6.09 -17.22
C LYS A 108 2.94 5.85 -15.77
N ILE A 109 3.75 5.08 -15.06
CA ILE A 109 3.63 4.92 -13.61
C ILE A 109 4.93 5.37 -12.96
N THR A 110 4.85 6.32 -12.03
CA THR A 110 5.95 6.69 -11.14
C THR A 110 5.62 6.15 -9.76
N ALA A 111 6.47 5.26 -9.26
CA ALA A 111 6.33 4.66 -7.95
C ALA A 111 7.35 5.25 -6.97
N VAL A 112 6.89 5.66 -5.80
CA VAL A 112 7.70 6.01 -4.64
C VAL A 112 7.65 4.83 -3.67
N GLY A 113 8.82 4.40 -3.24
CA GLY A 113 8.99 3.36 -2.24
C GLY A 113 10.26 3.62 -1.45
N THR A 114 10.39 2.99 -0.28
CA THR A 114 11.65 2.96 0.45
C THR A 114 12.51 1.82 -0.06
N THR A 115 13.79 2.05 -0.24
CA THR A 115 14.74 0.95 -0.40
C THR A 115 14.85 0.20 0.92
N GLU A 116 14.43 -1.06 0.97
CA GLU A 116 14.94 -1.95 2.01
C GLU A 116 16.44 -2.09 1.72
N ARG A 117 17.28 -1.51 2.58
CA ARG A 117 18.70 -1.86 2.58
C ARG A 117 18.77 -3.27 3.15
N GLU A 118 19.15 -4.23 2.29
CA GLU A 118 19.61 -5.55 2.70
C GLU A 118 20.71 -5.44 3.78
#